data_AF-A0A0C9YBG4-F1
#
_entry.id   AF-A0A0C9YBG4-F1
#
_cell.length_a   1.000
_cell.length_b   1.000
_cell.length_c   1.000
_cell.angle_alpha   90.00
_cell.angle_beta   90.00
_cell.angle_gamma   90.00
#
_symmetry.space_group_name_H-M   'P 1'
#
loop_
_entity.id
_entity.type
_entity.pdbx_description
1 polymer ?
#
loop_
_entity_poly.entity_id
_entity_poly.type
_entity_poly.pdbx_seq_one_letter_code
_entity_poly.pdbx_strand_id
1 'polypeptide(L)'
;MPSLFPSPFPNLPDFNSLLVLGPYHASASIYLSLSLLSDHEGEPIIISPSRSTLLQALQAFNDSWLATNSGAGKISEKLAKVSMFYPPSPTHLCLFLSMLHANLTKESDTGAAFLHPKTTRALPPSLLVLLEPSSYFLSSSSSESPYTLSSYLNLIARVFASIAGLKRNSAQ
;
A
#
# COMPACT_ATOMS: atom_id res chain seq x y z
N MET A 1 -0.54 14.77 -21.32
CA MET A 1 -1.74 14.69 -20.47
C MET A 1 -1.42 15.37 -19.15
N PRO A 2 -2.33 16.18 -18.58
CA PRO A 2 -2.12 16.76 -17.26
C PRO A 2 -2.02 15.61 -16.23
N SER A 3 -0.83 15.43 -15.65
CA SER A 3 -0.62 14.56 -14.49
C SER A 3 -1.48 15.07 -13.33
N LEU A 4 -2.17 14.18 -12.62
CA LEU A 4 -2.86 14.51 -11.37
C LEU A 4 -1.91 15.10 -10.30
N PHE A 5 -0.60 14.94 -10.50
CA PHE A 5 0.45 15.48 -9.66
C PHE A 5 1.43 16.26 -10.55
N PRO A 6 1.12 17.51 -10.92
CA PRO A 6 2.11 18.38 -11.56
C PRO A 6 3.26 18.60 -10.57
N SER A 7 4.49 18.63 -11.06
CA SER A 7 5.61 19.12 -10.26
C SER A 7 5.40 20.61 -9.92
N PRO A 8 5.67 21.07 -8.69
CA PRO A 8 6.04 20.29 -7.52
C PRO A 8 4.81 19.55 -6.99
N PHE A 9 4.95 18.24 -6.73
CA PHE A 9 3.86 17.36 -6.30
C PHE A 9 2.98 18.07 -5.27
N PRO A 10 1.66 18.18 -5.48
CA PRO A 10 0.81 18.86 -4.53
C PRO A 10 0.94 18.18 -3.17
N ASN A 11 1.21 18.96 -2.13
CA ASN A 11 1.30 18.44 -0.77
C ASN A 11 -0.02 17.74 -0.45
N LEU A 12 0.12 16.49 -0.01
CA LEU A 12 -1.02 15.73 0.45
C LEU A 12 -1.49 16.34 1.79
N PRO A 13 -2.80 16.51 2.01
CA PRO A 13 -3.29 17.00 3.30
C PRO A 13 -2.93 15.98 4.39
N ASP A 14 -2.81 16.43 5.63
CA ASP A 14 -2.69 15.52 6.77
C ASP A 14 -3.94 14.63 6.83
N PHE A 15 -3.78 13.34 6.51
CA PHE A 15 -4.88 12.38 6.50
C PHE A 15 -4.64 11.21 7.43
N ASN A 16 -5.72 10.78 8.07
CA ASN A 16 -5.72 9.52 8.81
C ASN A 16 -5.84 8.31 7.88
N SER A 17 -6.64 8.48 6.82
CA SER A 17 -6.82 7.57 5.72
C SER A 17 -7.23 8.39 4.49
N LEU A 18 -6.82 7.96 3.30
CA LEU A 18 -7.15 8.62 2.05
C LEU A 18 -7.81 7.60 1.11
N LEU A 19 -9.10 7.81 0.81
CA LEU A 19 -9.81 7.04 -0.21
C LEU A 19 -9.78 7.82 -1.52
N VAL A 20 -9.20 7.20 -2.54
CA VAL A 20 -8.90 7.84 -3.83
C VAL A 20 -9.72 7.10 -4.89
N LEU A 21 -10.83 7.71 -5.34
CA LEU A 21 -11.80 7.13 -6.29
C LEU A 21 -11.68 7.79 -7.68
N GLY A 22 -11.63 6.98 -8.74
CA GLY A 22 -11.50 7.46 -10.12
C GLY A 22 -10.66 6.54 -11.03
N PRO A 23 -10.65 6.80 -12.35
CA PRO A 23 -9.78 6.11 -13.30
C PRO A 23 -8.33 6.58 -13.11
N TYR A 24 -7.63 6.03 -12.13
CA TYR A 24 -6.24 6.35 -11.89
C TYR A 24 -5.32 5.65 -12.87
N HIS A 25 -4.26 6.34 -13.27
CA HIS A 25 -3.16 5.75 -14.01
C HIS A 25 -2.43 4.70 -13.16
N ALA A 26 -1.83 3.70 -13.81
CA ALA A 26 -1.12 2.63 -13.12
C ALA A 26 0.02 3.14 -12.21
N SER A 27 0.66 4.26 -12.57
CA SER A 27 1.72 4.91 -11.79
C SER A 27 1.21 5.79 -10.63
N ALA A 28 -0.10 5.99 -10.48
CA ALA A 28 -0.66 6.90 -9.46
C ALA A 28 -0.26 6.52 -8.02
N SER A 29 -0.21 5.22 -7.70
CA SER A 29 0.23 4.73 -6.39
C SER A 29 1.67 5.09 -6.06
N ILE A 30 2.54 5.09 -7.08
CA ILE A 30 3.95 5.48 -6.96
C ILE A 30 4.04 6.98 -6.71
N TYR A 31 3.31 7.79 -7.48
CA TYR A 31 3.26 9.25 -7.26
C TYR A 31 2.76 9.62 -5.88
N LEU A 32 1.70 8.97 -5.41
CA LEU A 32 1.14 9.23 -4.08
C LEU A 32 2.16 8.92 -2.98
N SER A 33 2.90 7.82 -3.14
CA SER A 33 3.99 7.44 -2.24
C SER A 33 5.15 8.44 -2.27
N LEU A 34 5.54 8.93 -3.45
CA LEU A 34 6.59 9.93 -3.62
C LEU A 34 6.20 11.31 -3.08
N SER A 35 4.93 11.68 -3.21
CA SER A 35 4.38 12.93 -2.67
C SER A 35 4.48 12.94 -1.15
N LEU A 36 4.08 11.83 -0.50
CA LEU A 36 4.20 11.68 0.95
C LEU A 36 5.67 11.74 1.42
N LEU A 37 6.56 11.01 0.76
CA LEU A 37 7.99 10.95 1.08
C LEU A 37 8.73 12.27 0.81
N SER A 38 8.07 13.26 0.20
CA SER A 38 8.63 14.58 0.00
C SER A 38 8.44 15.50 1.20
N ASP A 39 7.42 15.26 2.02
CA ASP A 39 7.07 16.10 3.17
C ASP A 39 7.29 15.37 4.51
N HIS A 40 7.13 14.04 4.53
CA HIS A 40 7.23 13.23 5.75
C HIS A 40 8.20 12.07 5.60
N GLU A 41 8.93 11.79 6.68
CA GLU A 41 9.64 10.53 6.84
C GLU A 41 8.65 9.43 7.23
N GLY A 42 8.51 8.43 6.37
CA GLY A 42 7.67 7.27 6.65
C GLY A 42 7.92 6.17 5.64
N GLU A 43 7.24 5.04 5.83
CA GLU A 43 7.36 3.88 4.95
C GLU A 43 6.02 3.57 4.30
N PRO A 44 5.78 4.06 3.07
CA PRO A 44 4.55 3.75 2.36
C PRO A 44 4.53 2.28 1.93
N ILE A 45 3.35 1.68 2.02
CA ILE A 45 3.08 0.31 1.64
C ILE A 45 2.07 0.30 0.51
N ILE A 46 2.43 -0.31 -0.61
CA ILE A 46 1.53 -0.57 -1.74
C ILE A 46 1.16 -2.05 -1.70
N ILE A 47 -0.14 -2.34 -1.74
CA ILE A 47 -0.67 -3.69 -1.77
C ILE A 47 -1.40 -3.86 -3.10
N SER A 48 -1.01 -4.87 -3.86
CA SER A 48 -1.65 -5.21 -5.13
C SER A 48 -1.98 -6.70 -5.19
N PRO A 49 -3.12 -7.11 -5.76
CA PRO A 49 -3.51 -8.51 -5.94
C PRO A 49 -2.51 -9.34 -6.76
N SER A 50 -1.83 -8.73 -7.74
CA SER A 50 -0.93 -9.45 -8.63
C SER A 50 0.23 -8.58 -9.12
N ARG A 51 1.45 -9.08 -8.95
CA ARG A 51 2.67 -8.43 -9.43
C ARG A 51 2.70 -8.31 -10.94
N SER A 52 2.29 -9.37 -11.66
CA SER A 52 2.33 -9.38 -13.13
C SER A 52 1.36 -8.36 -13.72
N THR A 53 0.16 -8.25 -13.13
CA THR A 53 -0.87 -7.31 -13.59
C THR A 53 -0.42 -5.87 -13.38
N LEU A 54 0.13 -5.56 -12.20
CA LEU A 54 0.68 -4.24 -11.91
C LEU A 54 1.84 -3.88 -12.84
N LEU A 55 2.77 -4.81 -13.05
CA LEU A 55 3.93 -4.61 -13.91
C LEU A 55 3.50 -4.38 -15.36
N GLN A 56 2.56 -5.17 -15.87
CA GLN A 56 2.02 -5.00 -17.22
C GLN A 56 1.29 -3.66 -17.36
N ALA A 57 0.51 -3.25 -16.36
CA ALA A 57 -0.17 -1.96 -16.36
C ALA A 57 0.81 -0.78 -16.36
N LEU A 58 1.90 -0.87 -15.58
CA LEU A 58 2.97 0.14 -15.57
C LEU A 58 3.73 0.20 -16.90
N GLN A 59 4.03 -0.96 -17.50
CA GLN A 59 4.68 -1.02 -18.81
C GLN A 59 3.79 -0.49 -19.93
N ALA A 60 2.50 -0.84 -19.91
CA ALA A 60 1.53 -0.37 -20.89
C ALA A 60 1.29 1.14 -20.80
N PHE A 61 1.29 1.69 -19.58
CA PHE A 61 1.15 3.13 -19.35
C PHE A 61 2.42 3.91 -19.78
N ASN A 62 3.60 3.28 -19.69
CA ASN A 62 4.90 3.82 -20.11
C ASN A 62 5.10 5.29 -19.67
N ASP A 63 5.15 5.51 -18.37
CA ASP A 63 5.23 6.85 -17.80
C ASP A 63 6.59 7.51 -18.09
N SER A 64 6.57 8.51 -18.98
CA SER A 64 7.75 9.29 -19.35
C SER A 64 8.46 9.97 -18.17
N TRP A 65 7.70 10.39 -17.15
CA TRP A 65 8.29 11.06 -16.00
C TRP A 65 9.03 10.05 -15.13
N LEU A 66 8.44 8.89 -14.84
CA LEU A 66 9.13 7.82 -14.11
C LEU A 66 10.35 7.31 -14.88
N ALA A 67 10.25 7.16 -16.21
CA ALA A 67 11.38 6.75 -17.04
C ALA A 67 12.56 7.74 -16.94
N THR A 68 12.27 9.05 -16.91
CA THR A 68 13.30 10.09 -16.84
C THR A 68 13.86 10.30 -15.43
N ASN A 69 13.02 10.16 -14.40
CA ASN A 69 13.33 10.60 -13.04
C ASN A 69 13.62 9.45 -12.06
N SER A 70 13.28 8.20 -12.39
CA SER A 70 13.56 7.04 -11.52
C SER A 70 15.05 6.80 -11.27
N GLY A 71 15.91 7.15 -12.23
CA GLY A 71 17.37 7.07 -12.09
C GLY A 71 18.00 8.21 -11.31
N ALA A 72 17.25 9.27 -10.97
CA ALA A 72 17.78 10.37 -10.15
C ALA A 72 17.91 9.89 -8.70
N GLY A 73 19.11 10.02 -8.12
CA GLY A 73 19.41 9.50 -6.78
C GLY A 73 18.40 9.89 -5.70
N LYS A 74 17.94 11.14 -5.69
CA LYS A 74 16.92 11.64 -4.74
C LYS A 74 15.57 10.90 -4.83
N ILE A 75 15.17 10.50 -6.03
CA ILE A 75 13.89 9.80 -6.25
C ILE A 75 14.08 8.31 -6.03
N SER A 76 15.22 7.75 -6.48
CA SER A 76 15.58 6.36 -6.21
C SER A 76 15.66 6.06 -4.72
N GLU A 77 16.23 6.98 -3.93
CA GLU A 77 16.29 6.86 -2.47
C GLU A 77 14.90 6.82 -1.84
N LYS A 78 13.99 7.71 -2.28
CA LYS A 78 12.60 7.70 -1.83
C LYS A 78 11.87 6.42 -2.26
N LEU A 79 12.05 5.99 -3.52
CA LEU A 79 11.45 4.75 -4.02
C LEU A 79 11.93 3.51 -3.26
N ALA A 80 13.18 3.49 -2.79
CA ALA A 80 13.70 2.39 -1.98
C ALA A 80 12.98 2.24 -0.62
N LYS A 81 12.38 3.31 -0.09
CA LYS A 81 11.54 3.29 1.12
C LYS A 81 10.12 2.78 0.84
N VAL A 82 9.70 2.74 -0.44
CA VAL A 82 8.37 2.23 -0.83
C VAL A 82 8.41 0.72 -0.91
N SER A 83 7.50 0.08 -0.18
CA SER A 83 7.40 -1.36 -0.13
C SER A 83 6.15 -1.86 -0.85
N MET A 84 6.28 -2.96 -1.58
CA MET A 84 5.18 -3.52 -2.37
C MET A 84 4.91 -4.96 -1.95
N PHE A 85 3.65 -5.28 -1.65
CA PHE A 85 3.20 -6.63 -1.31
C PHE A 85 2.13 -7.11 -2.28
N TYR A 86 2.15 -8.42 -2.53
CA TYR A 86 1.31 -9.05 -3.55
C TYR A 86 0.47 -10.22 -3.02
N PRO A 87 -0.48 -9.98 -2.09
CA PRO A 87 -1.33 -11.06 -1.60
C PRO A 87 -2.26 -11.54 -2.73
N PRO A 88 -2.24 -12.84 -3.10
CA PRO A 88 -2.99 -13.35 -4.25
C PRO A 88 -4.49 -13.55 -3.98
N SER A 89 -4.92 -13.56 -2.72
CA SER A 89 -6.33 -13.72 -2.34
C SER A 89 -6.72 -12.83 -1.15
N PRO A 90 -8.03 -12.61 -0.89
CA PRO A 90 -8.51 -11.88 0.29
C PRO A 90 -8.04 -12.47 1.62
N THR A 91 -7.93 -13.80 1.69
CA THR A 91 -7.46 -14.49 2.90
C THR A 91 -5.98 -14.22 3.15
N HIS A 92 -5.14 -14.22 2.10
CA HIS A 92 -3.74 -13.82 2.21
C HIS A 92 -3.61 -12.35 2.61
N LEU A 93 -4.46 -11.46 2.09
CA LEU A 93 -4.47 -10.06 2.51
C LEU A 93 -4.84 -9.93 4.00
N CYS A 94 -5.88 -10.63 4.45
CA CYS A 94 -6.27 -10.63 5.88
C CYS A 94 -5.12 -11.13 6.75
N LEU A 95 -4.49 -12.25 6.39
CA LEU A 95 -3.34 -12.80 7.10
C LEU A 95 -2.17 -11.81 7.13
N PHE A 96 -1.85 -11.19 5.99
CA PHE A 96 -0.83 -10.15 5.91
C PHE A 96 -1.12 -8.98 6.86
N LEU A 97 -2.36 -8.48 6.87
CA LEU A 97 -2.78 -7.39 7.76
C LEU A 97 -2.72 -7.77 9.24
N SER A 98 -3.01 -9.04 9.57
CA SER A 98 -2.86 -9.56 10.93
C SER A 98 -1.41 -9.76 11.35
N MET A 99 -0.49 -9.96 10.41
CA MET A 99 0.95 -10.09 10.68
C MET A 99 1.70 -8.76 10.67
N LEU A 100 1.07 -7.69 10.16
CA LEU A 100 1.67 -6.37 10.07
C LEU A 100 1.74 -5.77 11.48
N HIS A 101 2.96 -5.58 11.97
CA HIS A 101 3.22 -5.02 13.30
C HIS A 101 4.31 -3.95 13.21
N ALA A 102 4.15 -2.88 13.98
CA ALA A 102 5.18 -1.87 14.19
C ALA A 102 5.83 -2.11 15.55
N ASN A 103 7.13 -2.40 15.56
CA ASN A 103 7.95 -2.51 16.77
C ASN A 103 8.39 -1.11 17.17
N LEU A 104 7.59 -0.45 18.01
CA LEU A 104 7.89 0.89 18.50
C LEU A 104 8.81 0.91 19.72
N THR A 105 9.03 -0.23 20.38
CA THR A 105 9.83 -0.32 21.60
C THR A 105 11.07 -1.20 21.39
N LYS A 106 12.24 -0.61 21.64
CA LYS A 106 13.56 -1.28 21.71
C LYS A 106 13.80 -1.98 23.06
N GLU A 107 12.78 -2.17 23.89
CA GLU A 107 12.96 -2.66 25.26
C GLU A 107 12.46 -4.10 25.44
N SER A 108 13.45 -4.97 25.66
CA SER A 108 13.42 -6.23 26.41
C SER A 108 12.42 -7.32 26.00
N ASP A 109 12.99 -8.41 25.48
CA ASP A 109 12.80 -9.78 25.99
C ASP A 109 11.63 -9.97 26.95
N THR A 110 10.51 -10.51 26.46
CA THR A 110 9.79 -11.64 27.07
C THR A 110 8.57 -11.98 26.21
N GLY A 111 8.70 -13.04 25.41
CA GLY A 111 7.62 -13.56 24.57
C GLY A 111 7.87 -13.31 23.10
N ALA A 112 8.83 -14.04 22.54
CA ALA A 112 9.05 -14.13 21.10
C ALA A 112 7.82 -14.76 20.43
N ALA A 113 6.78 -13.94 20.21
CA ALA A 113 5.87 -14.20 19.11
C ALA A 113 6.76 -14.27 17.86
N PHE A 114 6.59 -15.32 17.05
CA PHE A 114 7.34 -15.53 15.82
C PHE A 114 7.01 -14.40 14.83
N LEU A 115 7.65 -13.24 15.03
CA LEU A 115 7.46 -12.04 14.24
C LEU A 115 8.29 -12.19 12.97
N HIS A 116 7.61 -12.23 11.83
CA HIS A 116 8.28 -12.41 10.55
C HIS A 116 8.95 -11.08 10.13
N PRO A 117 10.24 -11.08 9.73
CA PRO A 117 11.00 -9.85 9.49
C PRO A 117 10.48 -9.01 8.32
N LYS A 118 9.70 -9.61 7.40
CA LYS A 118 9.08 -8.87 6.29
C LYS A 118 7.79 -8.14 6.65
N THR A 119 7.16 -8.50 7.77
CA THR A 119 5.88 -7.91 8.22
C THR A 119 6.04 -7.09 9.50
N THR A 120 7.18 -7.25 10.17
CA THR A 120 7.57 -6.51 11.36
C THR A 120 8.38 -5.30 10.93
N ARG A 121 7.94 -4.10 11.29
CA ARG A 121 8.58 -2.85 10.90
C ARG A 121 9.06 -2.06 12.09
N ALA A 122 10.12 -1.28 11.90
CA ALA A 122 10.61 -0.37 12.92
C ALA A 122 9.67 0.82 13.15
N LEU A 123 8.94 1.23 12.11
CA LEU A 123 7.99 2.34 12.16
C LEU A 123 6.62 1.91 11.62
N PRO A 124 5.52 2.49 12.14
CA PRO A 124 4.20 2.30 11.56
C PRO A 124 4.17 2.83 10.11
N PRO A 125 3.45 2.18 9.20
CA PRO A 125 3.33 2.68 7.84
C PRO A 125 2.58 4.01 7.84
N SER A 126 3.18 5.04 7.25
CA SER A 126 2.58 6.38 7.11
C SER A 126 1.44 6.39 6.08
N LEU A 127 1.48 5.47 5.11
CA LEU A 127 0.49 5.33 4.07
C LEU A 127 0.37 3.87 3.64
N LEU A 128 -0.87 3.42 3.49
CA LEU A 128 -1.21 2.12 2.91
C LEU A 128 -2.09 2.33 1.69
N VAL A 129 -1.58 1.95 0.51
CA VAL A 129 -2.25 2.05 -0.78
C VAL A 129 -2.77 0.68 -1.18
N LEU A 130 -4.09 0.51 -1.22
CA LEU A 130 -4.74 -0.68 -1.78
C LEU A 130 -5.03 -0.47 -3.27
N LEU A 131 -4.38 -1.25 -4.12
CA LEU A 131 -4.64 -1.25 -5.56
C LEU A 131 -5.71 -2.29 -5.90
N GLU A 132 -6.80 -1.83 -6.50
CA GLU A 132 -7.87 -2.66 -7.09
C GLU A 132 -8.34 -3.84 -6.20
N PRO A 133 -8.74 -3.61 -4.94
CA PRO A 133 -9.19 -4.67 -4.05
C PRO A 133 -10.44 -5.41 -4.57
N SER A 134 -11.19 -4.80 -5.49
CA SER A 134 -12.32 -5.42 -6.19
C SER A 134 -11.89 -6.62 -7.05
N SER A 135 -10.69 -6.63 -7.61
CA SER A 135 -10.21 -7.71 -8.49
C SER A 135 -10.18 -9.08 -7.81
N TYR A 136 -10.00 -9.13 -6.48
CA TYR A 136 -10.11 -10.37 -5.72
C TYR A 136 -11.48 -11.05 -5.83
N PHE A 137 -12.50 -10.27 -6.17
CA PHE A 137 -13.89 -10.69 -6.21
C PHE A 137 -14.44 -10.80 -7.64
N LEU A 138 -13.65 -10.44 -8.66
CA LEU A 138 -14.04 -10.48 -10.08
C LEU A 138 -13.71 -11.82 -10.76
N SER A 139 -12.85 -12.66 -10.17
CA SER A 139 -12.55 -14.00 -10.69
C SER A 139 -13.73 -14.95 -10.47
N SER A 140 -14.66 -14.97 -11.43
CA SER A 140 -15.83 -15.85 -11.46
C SER A 140 -16.02 -16.42 -12.87
N SER A 141 -15.04 -17.20 -13.33
CA SER A 141 -15.20 -18.04 -14.54
C SER A 141 -15.88 -19.40 -14.24
N SER A 142 -16.56 -19.51 -13.10
CA SER A 142 -17.38 -20.67 -12.73
C SER A 142 -18.63 -20.17 -12.04
N SER A 143 -19.78 -20.75 -12.41
CA SER A 143 -21.16 -20.35 -12.17
C SER A 143 -21.63 -20.18 -10.71
N GLU A 144 -20.73 -20.15 -9.73
CA GLU A 144 -21.02 -19.86 -8.32
C GLU A 144 -19.84 -19.09 -7.72
N SER A 145 -19.91 -17.77 -7.67
CA SER A 145 -18.95 -16.97 -6.91
C SER A 145 -19.36 -17.01 -5.42
N PRO A 146 -18.55 -17.58 -4.50
CA PRO A 146 -18.87 -17.62 -3.07
C PRO A 146 -18.73 -16.25 -2.38
N TYR A 147 -18.30 -15.23 -3.12
CA TYR A 147 -18.04 -13.91 -2.60
C TYR A 147 -19.27 -13.01 -2.71
N THR A 148 -19.64 -12.43 -1.58
CA THR A 148 -20.74 -11.47 -1.49
C THR A 148 -20.19 -10.05 -1.36
N LEU A 149 -21.03 -9.03 -1.61
CA LEU A 149 -20.69 -7.65 -1.27
C LEU A 149 -20.26 -7.50 0.21
N SER A 150 -20.89 -8.26 1.10
CA SER A 150 -20.52 -8.31 2.52
C SER A 150 -19.08 -8.80 2.73
N SER A 151 -18.60 -9.74 1.91
CA SER A 151 -17.20 -10.20 1.94
C SER A 151 -16.22 -9.08 1.55
N TYR A 152 -16.55 -8.29 0.53
CA TYR A 152 -15.76 -7.12 0.13
C TYR A 152 -15.73 -6.07 1.23
N LEU A 153 -16.89 -5.70 1.78
CA LEU A 153 -16.98 -4.71 2.86
C LEU A 153 -16.24 -5.15 4.11
N ASN A 154 -16.31 -6.44 4.47
CA ASN A 154 -15.55 -7.00 5.59
C ASN A 154 -14.04 -6.91 5.37
N LEU A 155 -13.55 -7.14 4.15
CA LEU A 155 -12.13 -6.99 3.82
C LEU A 155 -11.67 -5.54 4.02
N ILE A 156 -12.44 -4.58 3.50
CA ILE A 156 -12.14 -3.15 3.65
C ILE A 156 -12.19 -2.72 5.11
N ALA A 157 -13.20 -3.17 5.87
CA ALA A 157 -13.31 -2.90 7.30
C ALA A 157 -12.10 -3.44 8.08
N ARG A 158 -11.62 -4.64 7.75
CA ARG A 158 -10.40 -5.21 8.36
C ARG A 158 -9.16 -4.39 8.05
N VAL A 159 -9.02 -3.88 6.83
CA VAL A 159 -7.89 -2.98 6.48
C VAL A 159 -7.93 -1.74 7.36
N PHE A 160 -9.09 -1.08 7.48
CA PHE A 160 -9.23 0.10 8.34
C PHE A 160 -8.93 -0.21 9.80
N ALA A 161 -9.42 -1.34 10.31
CA ALA A 161 -9.16 -1.77 11.69
C ALA A 161 -7.66 -2.02 11.94
N SER A 162 -6.97 -2.68 11.01
CA SER A 162 -5.52 -2.91 11.10
C SER A 162 -4.73 -1.61 11.08
N ILE A 163 -5.09 -0.65 10.22
CA ILE A 163 -4.42 0.67 10.17
C ILE A 163 -4.65 1.43 11.49
N ALA A 164 -5.88 1.42 12.02
CA ALA A 164 -6.20 2.05 13.30
C ALA A 164 -5.40 1.42 14.45
N GLY A 165 -5.26 0.09 14.45
CA GLY A 165 -4.44 -0.63 15.44
C GLY A 165 -2.95 -0.25 15.37
N LEU A 166 -2.38 -0.17 14.16
CA LEU A 166 -0.98 0.21 13.96
C LEU A 166 -0.69 1.64 14.44
N LYS A 167 -1.60 2.58 14.17
CA LYS A 167 -1.46 3.96 14.63
C LYS A 167 -1.60 4.09 16.15
N ARG A 168 -2.51 3.34 16.77
CA ARG A 168 -2.68 3.36 18.23
C ARG A 168 -1.41 2.93 18.95
N ASN A 169 -0.72 1.92 18.43
CA ASN A 169 0.53 1.47 19.02
C ASN A 169 1.64 2.52 18.88
N SER A 170 1.60 3.38 17.86
CA SER A 170 2.60 4.44 17.64
C SER A 170 2.45 5.71 18.47
N ALA A 171 1.31 5.90 19.14
CA ALA A 171 1.01 7.09 19.95
C ALA A 171 1.17 6.86 21.47
N GLN A 172 1.58 5.66 21.88
CA GLN A 172 1.98 5.31 23.25
C GLN A 172 3.50 5.28 23.35
#